data_AF-A0A3G8M0J0-F1
#
_entry.id   AF-A0A3G8M0J0-F1
#
_cell.length_a   1.000
_cell.length_b   1.000
_cell.length_c   1.000
_cell.angle_alpha   90.00
_cell.angle_beta   90.00
_cell.angle_gamma   90.00
#
_symmetry.space_group_name_H-M   'P 1'
#
loop_
_entity.id
_entity.type
_entity.pdbx_description
1 polymer ?
#
loop_
_entity_poly.entity_id
_entity_poly.type
_entity_poly.pdbx_seq_one_letter_code
_entity_poly.pdbx_strand_id
1 'polypeptide(L)' 'MPYHSNADLPENLQHILPEHAQDIYREAFNHAFDAHRGDPRQEEAAHRIAWAAVKRSYVKTEAGWARRG' A
#
# COMPACT_ATOMS: atom_id res chain seq x y z
N MET A 1 6.66 -1.07 -11.17
CA MET A 1 5.47 -0.91 -12.05
C MET A 1 4.23 -0.75 -11.18
N PRO A 2 3.17 -0.03 -11.62
CA PRO A 2 1.93 0.07 -10.86
C PRO A 2 1.22 -1.29 -10.76
N TYR A 3 0.49 -1.51 -9.66
CA TYR A 3 -0.24 -2.74 -9.37
C TYR A 3 -1.64 -2.69 -10.00
N HIS A 4 -2.01 -3.65 -10.84
CA HIS A 4 -3.32 -3.67 -11.50
C HIS A 4 -4.40 -4.25 -10.59
N SER A 5 -4.04 -5.21 -9.74
CA SER A 5 -4.92 -5.89 -8.81
C SER A 5 -4.22 -6.12 -7.47
N ASN A 6 -4.99 -6.49 -6.45
CA ASN A 6 -4.42 -6.84 -5.14
C ASN A 6 -3.57 -8.11 -5.20
N ALA A 7 -3.82 -8.99 -6.18
CA ALA A 7 -3.02 -10.19 -6.43
C ALA A 7 -1.62 -9.87 -6.99
N ASP A 8 -1.40 -8.65 -7.52
CA ASP A 8 -0.09 -8.20 -7.99
C ASP A 8 0.78 -7.65 -6.85
N LEU A 9 0.21 -7.43 -5.66
CA LEU A 9 0.97 -6.97 -4.50
C LEU A 9 1.98 -8.04 -4.07
N PRO A 10 3.06 -7.67 -3.37
CA PRO A 10 3.96 -8.66 -2.76
C PRO A 10 3.18 -9.63 -1.87
N GLU A 11 3.42 -10.94 -2.00
CA GLU A 11 2.70 -12.00 -1.26
C GLU A 11 2.60 -11.69 0.23
N ASN A 12 3.69 -11.23 0.85
CA ASN A 12 3.69 -10.84 2.25
C ASN A 12 2.55 -9.85 2.57
N LEU A 13 2.38 -8.79 1.77
CA LEU A 13 1.31 -7.81 1.95
C LEU A 13 -0.08 -8.43 1.79
N GLN A 14 -0.25 -9.34 0.83
CA GLN A 14 -1.51 -10.05 0.62
C GLN A 14 -1.90 -10.88 1.86
N HIS A 15 -0.92 -11.48 2.54
CA HIS A 15 -1.14 -12.27 3.75
C HIS A 15 -1.34 -11.42 5.01
N ILE A 16 -0.64 -10.28 5.14
CA ILE A 16 -0.70 -9.46 6.37
C ILE A 16 -1.80 -8.41 6.36
N LEU A 17 -2.21 -7.92 5.18
CA LEU A 17 -3.21 -6.85 5.05
C LEU A 17 -4.59 -7.45 4.72
N PRO A 18 -5.67 -6.97 5.37
CA PRO A 18 -7.03 -7.23 4.90
C PRO A 18 -7.24 -6.72 3.47
N GLU A 19 -8.18 -7.30 2.73
CA GLU A 19 -8.47 -6.95 1.32
C GLU A 19 -8.63 -5.43 1.10
N HIS A 20 -9.40 -4.76 1.95
CA HIS A 20 -9.60 -3.31 1.82
C HIS A 20 -8.33 -2.49 2.15
N ALA A 21 -7.43 -2.99 3.00
CA ALA A 21 -6.13 -2.36 3.21
C ALA A 21 -5.20 -2.55 2.00
N GLN A 22 -5.32 -3.69 1.30
CA GLN A 22 -4.61 -3.95 0.05
C GLN A 22 -5.07 -2.98 -1.05
N ASP A 23 -6.38 -2.73 -1.15
CA ASP A 23 -6.92 -1.72 -2.08
C ASP A 23 -6.32 -0.34 -1.84
N ILE A 24 -6.33 0.13 -0.59
CA ILE A 24 -5.75 1.42 -0.20
C ILE A 24 -4.27 1.47 -0.55
N TYR A 25 -3.53 0.38 -0.28
CA TYR A 25 -2.11 0.29 -0.60
C TYR A 25 -1.88 0.43 -2.10
N ARG A 26 -2.60 -0.36 -2.92
CA ARG A 26 -2.53 -0.37 -4.37
C ARG A 26 -2.81 1.02 -4.94
N GLU A 27 -3.93 1.63 -4.56
CA GLU A 27 -4.34 2.93 -5.07
C GLU A 27 -3.34 4.03 -4.71
N ALA A 28 -2.91 4.07 -3.44
CA ALA A 28 -1.94 5.05 -2.99
C ALA A 28 -0.56 4.85 -3.64
N PHE A 29 -0.13 3.60 -3.82
CA PHE A 29 1.11 3.27 -4.53
C PHE A 29 1.03 3.75 -5.98
N ASN A 30 -0.02 3.38 -6.71
CA ASN A 30 -0.16 3.73 -8.13
C ASN A 30 -0.20 5.24 -8.34
N HIS A 31 -0.95 5.95 -7.49
CA HIS A 31 -1.00 7.40 -7.54
C HIS A 31 0.37 8.04 -7.26
N ALA A 32 1.06 7.58 -6.22
CA ALA A 32 2.40 8.09 -5.88
C ALA A 32 3.45 7.74 -6.94
N PHE A 33 3.36 6.54 -7.51
CA PHE A 33 4.24 6.09 -8.58
C PHE A 33 4.05 6.98 -9.80
N ASP A 34 2.81 7.29 -10.20
CA ASP A 34 2.55 8.19 -11.32
C ASP A 34 3.00 9.63 -11.03
N ALA A 35 2.79 10.12 -9.81
CA ALA A 35 3.21 11.46 -9.38
C ALA A 35 4.74 11.65 -9.35
N HIS A 36 5.51 10.59 -9.11
CA HIS A 36 6.98 10.62 -9.08
C HIS A 36 7.62 10.06 -10.36
N ARG A 37 6.89 10.04 -11.48
CA ARG A 37 7.39 9.50 -12.75
C ARG A 37 8.69 10.21 -13.19
N GLY A 38 9.77 9.45 -13.36
CA GLY A 38 11.08 9.96 -13.79
C GLY A 38 12.09 10.17 -12.66
N ASP A 39 11.70 9.97 -11.40
CA ASP A 39 12.62 9.93 -10.27
C ASP A 39 13.18 8.50 -10.09
N PRO A 40 14.49 8.28 -9.99
CA PRO A 40 15.05 6.96 -9.66
C PRO A 40 14.56 6.39 -8.31
N ARG A 41 14.04 7.23 -7.40
CA ARG A 41 13.47 6.85 -6.11
C ARG A 41 11.94 6.79 -6.10
N GLN A 42 11.31 6.87 -7.28
CA GLN A 42 9.87 6.79 -7.49
C GLN A 42 9.23 5.62 -6.74
N GLU A 43 9.82 4.43 -6.85
CA GLU A 43 9.29 3.21 -6.24
C GLU A 43 9.38 3.25 -4.70
N GLU A 44 10.53 3.64 -4.13
CA GLU A 44 10.67 3.83 -2.68
C GLU A 44 9.74 4.92 -2.13
N ALA A 45 9.54 6.01 -2.87
CA ALA A 45 8.58 7.05 -2.49
C ALA A 45 7.14 6.51 -2.51
N ALA A 46 6.76 5.79 -3.55
CA ALA A 46 5.44 5.19 -3.68
C ALA A 46 5.13 4.18 -2.58
N HIS A 47 6.08 3.31 -2.24
CA HIS A 47 5.93 2.38 -1.12
C HIS A 47 5.73 3.09 0.23
N ARG A 48 6.49 4.16 0.49
CA ARG A 48 6.35 4.96 1.73
C ARG A 48 4.98 5.62 1.81
N ILE A 49 4.51 6.20 0.70
CA ILE A 49 3.20 6.86 0.63
C ILE A 49 2.06 5.84 0.80
N ALA A 50 2.16 4.69 0.13
CA ALA A 50 1.19 3.60 0.26
C ALA A 50 1.09 3.09 1.70
N TRP A 51 2.23 2.86 2.35
CA TRP A 51 2.26 2.48 3.76
C TRP A 51 1.68 3.53 4.69
N ALA A 52 1.90 4.82 4.40
CA ALA A 52 1.31 5.90 5.17
C ALA A 52 -0.22 5.93 5.02
N ALA A 53 -0.74 5.68 3.81
CA ALA A 53 -2.18 5.60 3.55
C ALA A 53 -2.83 4.44 4.30
N VAL A 54 -2.23 3.25 4.26
CA VAL A 54 -2.71 2.10 5.04
C VAL A 54 -2.70 2.42 6.53
N LYS A 55 -1.62 2.98 7.07
CA LYS A 55 -1.52 3.34 8.50
C LYS A 55 -2.48 4.44 8.95
N ARG A 56 -3.04 5.22 8.03
CA ARG A 56 -4.09 6.21 8.36
C ARG A 56 -5.42 5.51 8.65
N SER A 57 -5.77 4.52 7.83
CA SER A 57 -7.04 3.78 7.92
C SER A 57 -6.96 2.49 8.72
N TYR A 58 -5.76 1.99 9.00
CA TYR A 58 -5.52 0.75 9.73
C TYR A 58 -4.41 0.93 10.77
N VAL A 59 -4.55 0.23 11.89
CA VAL A 59 -3.55 0.16 12.95
C VAL A 59 -3.08 -1.28 13.12
N LYS A 60 -1.77 -1.45 13.30
CA LYS A 60 -1.19 -2.76 13.62
C LYS A 60 -1.44 -3.07 15.10
N THR A 61 -2.10 -4.18 15.35
CA THR A 61 -2.42 -4.75 16.66
C THR A 61 -1.70 -6.09 16.84
N GLU A 62 -1.78 -6.68 18.03
CA GLU A 62 -1.21 -8.01 18.30
C GLU A 62 -1.86 -9.11 17.45
N ALA A 63 -3.13 -8.92 17.06
CA ALA A 63 -3.88 -9.86 16.20
C ALA A 63 -3.71 -9.60 14.69
N GLY A 64 -2.96 -8.54 14.29
CA GLY A 64 -2.82 -8.14 12.89
C GLY A 64 -3.29 -6.70 12.63
N TRP A 65 -3.73 -6.39 11.42
CA TRP A 65 -4.17 -5.05 11.05
C TRP A 65 -5.68 -4.86 11.26
N ALA A 66 -6.05 -3.91 12.12
CA ALA A 66 -7.43 -3.54 12.40
C ALA A 66 -7.77 -2.19 11.77
N ARG A 67 -8.97 -2.04 11.21
CA ARG A 67 -9.43 -0.76 10.65
C ARG A 67 -9.58 0.26 11.78
N ARG A 68 -9.02 1.45 11.58
CA ARG A 68 -9.18 2.60 12.46
C ARG A 68 -10.63 3.07 12.35
N GLY A 69 -11.35 2.97 13.44
CA GLY A 69 -12.72 3.47 13.59
C GLY A 69 -12.75 4.98 13.74
#